data_AF-A0AA37PA54-F1
#
_entry.id   AF-A0AA37PA54-F1
#
_cell.length_a   1.000
_cell.length_b   1.000
_cell.length_c   1.000
_cell.angle_alpha   90.00
_cell.angle_beta   90.00
_cell.angle_gamma   90.00
#
_symmetry.space_group_name_H-M   'P 1'
#
loop_
_entity.id
_entity.type
_entity.pdbx_description
1 polymer ?
#
loop_
_entity_poly.entity_id
_entity_poly.type
_entity_poly.pdbx_seq_one_letter_code
_entity_poly.pdbx_strand_id
1 'polypeptide(L)' 'MSHSRDAIASKQSLVLDLPPSCIEFCLSHPEYFVVGTYNLVKDEEPLDESVNAEPSVAKKTQNRNGSLIVFRLENGVV' A
#
# COMPACT_ATOMS: atom_id res chain seq x y z
N MET A 1 9.14 -26.11 -32.36
CA MET A 1 10.04 -25.94 -31.21
C MET A 1 9.18 -25.72 -29.98
N SER A 2 9.13 -26.68 -29.06
CA SER A 2 8.34 -26.61 -27.82
C SER A 2 9.14 -25.88 -26.75
N HIS A 3 8.73 -24.69 -26.35
CA HIS A 3 9.30 -24.04 -25.16
C HIS A 3 8.68 -24.67 -23.92
N SER A 4 9.52 -25.32 -23.09
CA SER A 4 9.14 -25.68 -21.72
C SER A 4 8.83 -24.38 -20.98
N ARG A 5 7.64 -24.29 -20.40
CA ARG A 5 7.30 -23.19 -19.49
C ARG A 5 7.88 -23.52 -18.13
N ASP A 6 9.19 -23.38 -18.00
CA ASP A 6 9.84 -23.50 -16.70
C ASP A 6 9.30 -22.38 -15.80
N ALA A 7 8.88 -22.76 -14.59
CA ALA A 7 8.35 -21.81 -13.63
C ALA A 7 9.48 -20.88 -13.16
N ILE A 8 9.24 -19.57 -13.21
CA ILE A 8 10.18 -18.58 -12.70
C ILE A 8 10.18 -18.67 -11.18
N ALA A 9 11.30 -19.09 -10.60
CA ALA A 9 11.48 -19.16 -9.15
C ALA A 9 11.79 -17.77 -8.57
N SER A 10 11.20 -17.45 -7.42
CA SER A 10 11.50 -16.19 -6.72
C SER A 10 12.93 -16.21 -6.15
N LYS A 11 13.67 -15.12 -6.35
CA LYS A 11 15.00 -14.93 -5.75
C LYS A 11 14.91 -14.54 -4.26
N GLN A 12 13.94 -13.71 -3.91
CA GLN A 12 13.76 -13.15 -2.57
C GLN A 12 12.28 -12.86 -2.30
N SER A 13 11.87 -12.94 -1.02
CA SER A 13 10.52 -12.60 -0.59
C SER A 13 10.59 -11.88 0.75
N LEU A 14 9.80 -10.83 0.89
CA LEU A 14 9.64 -10.06 2.11
C LEU A 14 8.15 -9.84 2.35
N VAL A 15 7.70 -10.12 3.57
CA VAL A 15 6.35 -9.79 4.03
C VAL A 15 6.41 -8.46 4.75
N LEU A 16 5.52 -7.54 4.40
CA LEU A 16 5.40 -6.25 5.06
C LEU A 16 4.31 -6.32 6.13
N ASP A 17 4.53 -5.60 7.24
CA ASP A 17 3.61 -5.62 8.39
C ASP A 17 2.25 -4.98 8.10
N LEU A 18 2.23 -4.02 7.16
CA LEU A 18 1.02 -3.36 6.71
C LEU A 18 0.68 -3.78 5.27
N PRO A 19 -0.62 -3.91 4.92
CA PRO A 19 -1.02 -4.24 3.56
C PRO A 19 -0.45 -3.22 2.55
N PRO A 20 0.37 -3.67 1.58
CA PRO A 20 0.86 -2.79 0.54
C PRO A 20 -0.31 -2.34 -0.33
N SER A 21 -0.28 -1.07 -0.72
CA SER A 21 -1.36 -0.45 -1.49
C SER A 21 -0.96 -0.22 -2.94
N CYS A 22 0.31 0.13 -3.17
CA CYS A 22 0.90 0.27 -4.50
C CYS A 22 2.40 0.01 -4.46
N ILE A 23 2.95 -0.35 -5.61
CA ILE A 23 4.39 -0.45 -5.88
C ILE A 23 4.69 0.35 -7.14
N GLU A 24 5.78 1.11 -7.14
CA GLU A 24 6.20 1.92 -8.29
C GLU A 24 7.72 1.92 -8.43
N PHE A 25 8.19 1.75 -9.66
CA PHE A 25 9.61 1.85 -10.02
C PHE A 25 9.94 3.27 -10.49
N CYS A 26 11.12 3.77 -10.13
CA CYS A 26 11.59 5.05 -10.64
C CYS A 26 12.13 4.88 -12.06
N LEU A 27 11.48 5.50 -13.06
CA LEU A 27 11.94 5.41 -14.46
C LEU A 27 13.35 5.98 -14.66
N SER A 28 13.73 7.01 -13.90
CA SER A 28 15.07 7.61 -13.97
C SER A 28 16.13 6.80 -13.22
N HIS A 29 15.74 5.95 -12.26
CA HIS A 29 16.62 5.11 -11.47
C HIS A 29 16.00 3.71 -11.31
N PRO A 30 16.09 2.83 -12.34
CA PRO A 30 15.37 1.55 -12.38
C PRO A 30 15.76 0.56 -11.29
N GLU A 31 16.88 0.78 -10.61
CA GLU A 31 17.31 0.01 -9.45
C GLU A 31 16.52 0.35 -8.19
N TYR A 32 15.71 1.42 -8.18
CA TYR A 32 14.89 1.80 -7.04
C TYR A 32 13.40 1.59 -7.32
N PHE A 33 12.71 1.13 -6.28
CA PHE A 33 11.26 1.10 -6.25
C PHE A 33 10.76 1.49 -4.86
N VAL A 34 9.52 1.95 -4.81
CA VAL A 34 8.84 2.32 -3.58
C VAL A 34 7.64 1.42 -3.38
N VAL A 35 7.44 0.96 -2.15
CA VAL A 35 6.18 0.36 -1.72
C VAL A 35 5.45 1.34 -0.82
N GLY A 36 4.23 1.70 -1.22
CA GLY A 36 3.37 2.59 -0.46
C GLY A 36 2.31 1.81 0.30
N THR A 37 2.09 2.19 1.57
CA THR A 37 0.98 1.69 2.40
C THR A 37 0.03 2.84 2.72
N TYR A 38 -1.28 2.58 2.75
CA TYR A 38 -2.26 3.50 3.32
C TYR A 38 -3.04 2.81 4.44
N ASN A 39 -3.31 3.54 5.52
CA ASN A 39 -4.28 3.17 6.53
C ASN A 39 -5.42 4.19 6.51
N LEU A 40 -6.63 3.67 6.54
CA LEU A 40 -7.83 4.48 6.76
C LEU A 40 -8.02 4.58 8.27
N VAL A 41 -7.84 5.78 8.82
CA VAL A 41 -8.11 6.02 10.24
C VAL A 41 -9.62 6.20 10.36
N LYS A 42 -10.27 5.35 11.16
CA LYS A 42 -11.62 5.64 11.64
C LYS A 42 -11.47 6.68 12.73
N ASP A 43 -12.06 7.85 12.54
CA ASP A 43 -12.26 8.75 13.67
C ASP A 43 -13.19 8.01 14.64
N GLU A 44 -12.74 7.78 15.87
CA GLU A 44 -13.62 7.30 16.93
C GLU A 44 -14.72 8.36 17.08
N GLU A 45 -15.96 8.00 16.73
CA GLU A 45 -17.08 8.86 17.05
C GLU A 45 -17.17 8.96 18.56
N PRO A 46 -17.29 10.18 19.14
CA PRO A 46 -17.57 10.28 20.56
C PRO A 46 -18.85 9.50 20.84
N LEU A 47 -18.78 8.59 21.81
CA LEU A 47 -19.93 7.92 22.41
C LEU A 47 -20.80 8.98 23.07
N ASP A 48 -21.64 9.68 22.30
CA ASP A 48 -22.70 10.52 22.84
C ASP A 48 -24.04 9.88 22.49
N GLU A 49 -24.60 9.20 23.49
CA GLU A 49 -26.00 8.82 23.55
C GLU A 49 -26.87 10.10 23.55
N SER A 50 -27.20 10.64 22.38
CA SER A 50 -28.26 11.65 22.30
C SER A 50 -29.02 11.58 20.98
N VAL A 51 -30.07 10.76 21.02
CA VAL A 51 -31.42 10.95 20.47
C VAL A 51 -31.61 12.08 19.43
N ASN A 52 -32.04 11.69 18.23
CA ASN A 52 -32.69 12.52 17.20
C ASN A 52 -31.91 13.74 16.65
N ALA A 53 -31.07 13.50 15.64
CA ALA A 53 -30.80 14.51 14.62
C ALA A 53 -30.61 13.84 13.24
N GLU A 54 -31.39 14.33 12.28
CA GLU A 54 -31.38 13.96 10.85
C GLU A 54 -29.95 13.84 10.28
N PRO A 55 -29.68 12.94 9.33
CA PRO A 55 -28.34 12.73 8.79
C PRO A 55 -27.94 13.90 7.88
N SER A 56 -27.40 14.97 8.46
CA SER A 56 -26.65 15.95 7.69
C SER A 56 -25.40 15.24 7.13
N VAL A 57 -25.43 14.92 5.84
CA VAL A 57 -24.32 14.28 5.11
C VAL A 57 -23.20 15.29 4.90
N ALA A 58 -22.62 15.81 5.99
CA ALA A 58 -21.30 16.39 5.95
C ALA A 58 -20.32 15.22 5.85
N LYS A 59 -19.89 14.89 4.62
CA LYS A 59 -18.88 13.85 4.37
C LYS A 59 -17.61 14.22 5.12
N LYS A 60 -17.43 13.68 6.33
CA LYS A 60 -16.18 13.81 7.09
C LYS A 60 -15.05 13.38 6.15
N THR A 61 -14.07 14.26 5.96
CA THR A 61 -12.88 13.96 5.16
C THR A 61 -12.19 12.77 5.77
N GLN A 62 -12.12 11.66 5.03
CA GLN A 62 -11.52 10.44 5.52
C GLN A 62 -10.04 10.68 5.84
N ASN A 63 -9.66 10.50 7.11
CA ASN A 63 -8.28 10.64 7.54
C ASN A 63 -7.47 9.44 7.06
N ARG A 64 -6.29 9.72 6.51
CA ARG A 64 -5.40 8.75 5.88
C ARG A 64 -3.99 8.98 6.40
N ASN A 65 -3.37 7.93 6.91
CA ASN A 65 -1.94 7.90 7.17
C ASN A 65 -1.32 6.73 6.38
N GLY A 66 0.00 6.63 6.38
CA GLY A 66 0.69 5.61 5.59
C GLY A 66 2.21 5.74 5.68
N SER A 67 2.89 4.85 4.98
CA SER A 67 4.35 4.88 4.87
C SER A 67 4.78 4.69 3.41
N LEU A 68 5.94 5.26 3.08
CA LEU A 68 6.66 4.97 1.84
C LEU A 68 7.97 4.31 2.23
N ILE A 69 8.20 3.09 1.72
CA ILE A 69 9.43 2.34 1.95
C ILE A 69 10.18 2.29 0.62
N VAL A 70 11.42 2.77 0.62
CA VAL A 70 12.29 2.75 -0.55
C VAL A 70 13.14 1.49 -0.53
N PHE A 71 13.13 0.77 -1.64
CA PHE A 71 13.97 -0.39 -1.87
C PHE A 71 14.94 -0.11 -3.00
N ARG A 72 16.13 -0.71 -2.89
CA ARG A 72 17.14 -0.74 -3.95
C ARG A 72 17.40 -2.19 -4.32
N LEU A 73 17.32 -2.50 -5.60
CA LEU A 73 17.72 -3.79 -6.17
C LEU A 73 19.25 -3.85 -6.22
N GLU A 74 19.83 -4.68 -5.36
CA GLU A 74 21.24 -5.03 -5.51
C GLU A 74 21.39 -6.02 -6.66
N ASN A 75 22.38 -5.76 -7.52
CA ASN A 75 22.75 -6.56 -8.71
C ASN A 75 21.83 -6.43 -9.95
N GLY A 76 20.84 -5.54 -9.95
CA GLY A 76 20.23 -5.01 -11.19
C GLY A 76 19.53 -6.00 -12.14
N VAL A 77 19.18 -7.21 -11.71
CA VAL A 77 18.50 -8.19 -12.57
C VAL A 77 17.09 -8.47 -12.06
N VAL A 78 16.10 -7.97 -12.81
CA VAL A 78 14.77 -8.58 -12.92
C VAL A 78 14.95 -9.94 -13.58
#